data_AF-A0A975PPL4-F1
#
_entry.id   AF-A0A975PPL4-F1
#
_cell.length_a   1.000
_cell.length_b   1.000
_cell.length_c   1.000
_cell.angle_alpha   90.00
_cell.angle_beta   90.00
_cell.angle_gamma   90.00
#
_symmetry.space_group_name_H-M   'P 1'
#
loop_
_entity.id
_entity.type
_entity.pdbx_description
1 polymer ?
#
loop_
_entity_poly.entity_id
_entity_poly.type
_entity_poly.pdbx_seq_one_letter_code
_entity_poly.pdbx_strand_id
1 'polypeptide(L)'
;MTIHRPVFGRKVTPSNASPAQAPANDPGGKRILPEELWEGDTGDMLRELGFHPGDPQNFAPTQESADALQDEQIALQSEFLERVNAQLPAGTSVAAYAMLPWELWNTQYGHMLAVNCGLWPQQAWNTMLLAADERSSYVLDLPEHPGGYPDGLIPQLESLLGELREDMDAQMDQIKTSQNLTWDGVQSWDHAAKAMIPKIIAMSHYVGQMCIGEAAFARHKQLFGATLGWPGCD
;
A
#
# COMPACT_ATOMS: atom_id res chain seq x y z
N MET A 1 2.33 29.21 -50.08
CA MET A 1 0.98 29.78 -50.29
C MET A 1 -0.03 28.87 -49.60
N THR A 2 -0.22 29.07 -48.31
CA THR A 2 -1.34 29.79 -47.66
C THR A 2 -2.56 28.89 -47.49
N ILE A 3 -2.60 28.18 -46.36
CA ILE A 3 -3.81 27.49 -45.88
C ILE A 3 -4.35 28.31 -44.69
N HIS A 4 -5.62 28.68 -44.81
CA HIS A 4 -6.40 29.52 -43.91
C HIS A 4 -6.44 29.00 -42.46
N ARG A 5 -6.19 29.87 -41.48
CA ARG A 5 -6.64 29.68 -40.09
C ARG A 5 -8.01 30.36 -39.94
N PRO A 6 -9.07 29.65 -39.49
CA PRO A 6 -10.26 30.30 -39.00
C PRO A 6 -9.98 30.90 -37.61
N VAL A 7 -10.18 32.21 -37.50
CA VAL A 7 -10.23 32.95 -36.23
C VAL A 7 -11.61 32.72 -35.62
N PHE A 8 -11.68 32.04 -34.48
CA PHE A 8 -12.87 32.01 -33.64
C PHE A 8 -12.75 32.99 -32.48
N GLY A 9 -13.82 33.76 -32.29
CA GLY A 9 -13.83 35.03 -31.57
C GLY A 9 -13.55 34.94 -30.07
N ARG A 10 -12.89 36.00 -29.59
CA ARG A 10 -12.80 36.42 -28.19
C ARG A 10 -14.21 36.60 -27.62
N LYS A 11 -14.63 35.74 -26.69
CA LYS A 11 -15.69 36.11 -25.74
C LYS A 11 -15.06 36.99 -24.66
N VAL A 12 -15.54 38.23 -24.58
CA VAL A 12 -15.27 39.18 -23.50
C VAL A 12 -16.11 38.71 -22.30
N THR A 13 -15.46 38.29 -21.23
CA THR A 13 -16.13 38.03 -19.95
C THR A 13 -16.30 39.37 -19.21
N PRO A 14 -17.52 39.78 -18.82
CA PRO A 14 -17.69 40.95 -17.99
C PRO A 14 -17.13 40.68 -16.59
N SER A 15 -16.18 41.54 -16.20
CA SER A 15 -15.63 41.66 -14.87
C SER A 15 -16.70 42.13 -13.89
N ASN A 16 -17.14 41.25 -12.99
CA ASN A 16 -17.50 41.61 -11.61
C ASN A 16 -17.76 40.34 -10.80
N ALA A 17 -16.72 39.84 -10.15
CA ALA A 17 -16.84 39.07 -8.91
C ALA A 17 -15.62 39.42 -8.07
N SER A 18 -15.84 40.09 -6.94
CA SER A 18 -14.82 40.27 -5.91
C SER A 18 -14.21 38.92 -5.57
N PRO A 19 -12.88 38.82 -5.39
CA PRO A 19 -12.26 37.55 -5.02
C PRO A 19 -12.84 37.13 -3.68
N ALA A 20 -13.58 36.01 -3.67
CA ALA A 20 -13.92 35.33 -2.45
C ALA A 20 -12.59 35.06 -1.72
N GLN A 21 -12.43 35.68 -0.56
CA GLN A 21 -11.35 35.35 0.35
C GLN A 21 -11.42 33.84 0.59
N ALA A 22 -10.36 33.14 0.19
CA ALA A 22 -10.17 31.75 0.58
C ALA A 22 -10.26 31.69 2.11
N PRO A 23 -11.13 30.84 2.69
CA PRO A 23 -11.11 30.63 4.13
C PRO A 23 -9.73 30.10 4.53
N ALA A 24 -9.21 30.68 5.59
CA ALA A 24 -7.86 30.48 6.08
C ALA A 24 -7.65 29.06 6.62
N ASN A 25 -6.50 28.47 6.28
CA ASN A 25 -5.84 27.34 6.94
C ASN A 25 -6.70 26.12 7.24
N ASP A 26 -7.09 25.37 6.22
CA ASP A 26 -7.54 23.97 6.38
C ASP A 26 -6.30 23.06 6.28
N PRO A 27 -5.95 22.28 7.32
CA PRO A 27 -4.75 21.45 7.31
C PRO A 27 -4.96 20.25 6.39
N GLY A 28 -4.46 20.36 5.16
CA GLY A 28 -4.00 19.22 4.34
C GLY A 28 -5.06 18.26 3.80
N GLY A 29 -5.50 18.49 2.56
CA GLY A 29 -6.11 17.46 1.71
C GLY A 29 -7.58 17.67 1.32
N LYS A 30 -8.01 17.01 0.24
CA LYS A 30 -9.41 17.04 -0.20
C LYS A 30 -10.25 16.20 0.76
N ARG A 31 -11.16 16.82 1.50
CA ARG A 31 -12.09 16.08 2.40
C ARG A 31 -12.92 15.06 1.60
N ILE A 32 -13.07 13.85 2.15
CA ILE A 32 -13.85 12.75 1.59
C ILE A 32 -15.34 13.01 1.79
N LEU A 33 -15.73 13.31 3.04
CA LEU A 33 -17.06 13.79 3.39
C LEU A 33 -17.00 15.33 3.52
N PRO A 34 -17.72 16.06 2.66
CA PRO A 34 -17.68 17.51 2.65
C PRO A 34 -18.39 18.08 3.89
N GLU A 35 -18.05 19.32 4.28
CA GLU A 35 -18.48 19.91 5.56
C GLU A 35 -20.01 20.00 5.69
N GLU A 36 -20.70 20.20 4.57
CA GLU A 36 -22.15 20.29 4.49
C GLU A 36 -22.85 18.98 4.88
N LEU A 37 -22.16 17.83 4.74
CA LEU A 37 -22.71 16.52 5.11
C LEU A 37 -22.68 16.28 6.63
N TRP A 38 -21.88 17.07 7.36
CA TRP A 38 -21.77 17.03 8.82
C TRP A 38 -22.77 17.95 9.52
N GLU A 39 -23.52 18.74 8.76
CA GLU A 39 -24.60 19.58 9.26
C GLU A 39 -25.94 18.81 9.26
N GLY A 40 -26.71 18.94 10.34
CA GLY A 40 -28.04 18.32 10.49
C GLY A 40 -28.03 16.83 10.82
N ASP A 41 -29.19 16.17 10.65
CA ASP A 41 -29.48 14.82 11.12
C ASP A 41 -28.47 13.75 10.63
N THR A 42 -27.96 13.90 9.39
CA THR A 42 -26.94 13.01 8.83
C THR A 42 -25.61 13.12 9.58
N GLY A 43 -25.19 14.33 9.95
CA GLY A 43 -23.97 14.57 10.71
C GLY A 43 -24.07 14.04 12.14
N ASP A 44 -25.24 14.17 12.76
CA ASP A 44 -25.48 13.61 14.10
C ASP A 44 -25.44 12.08 14.09
N MET A 45 -26.01 11.44 13.08
CA MET A 45 -25.90 9.99 12.88
C MET A 45 -24.44 9.54 12.71
N LEU A 46 -23.62 10.27 11.92
CA LEU A 46 -22.20 9.94 11.74
C LEU A 46 -21.41 10.07 13.05
N ARG A 47 -21.70 11.09 13.86
CA ARG A 47 -21.08 11.27 15.19
C ARG A 47 -21.48 10.17 16.17
N GLU A 48 -22.74 9.73 16.16
CA GLU A 48 -23.21 8.61 16.97
C GLU A 48 -22.50 7.29 16.61
N LEU A 49 -22.13 7.12 15.34
CA LEU A 49 -21.34 5.98 14.86
C LEU A 49 -19.82 6.12 15.14
N GLY A 50 -19.40 7.22 15.78
CA GLY A 50 -18.01 7.47 16.17
C GLY A 50 -17.14 8.17 15.12
N PHE A 51 -17.73 8.64 14.02
CA PHE A 51 -17.00 9.39 13.00
C PHE A 51 -16.96 10.89 13.33
N HIS A 52 -15.85 11.55 13.00
CA HIS A 52 -15.67 12.98 13.23
C HIS A 52 -15.25 13.73 11.96
N PRO A 53 -15.71 14.97 11.76
CA PRO A 53 -15.38 15.77 10.57
C PRO A 53 -13.87 16.04 10.42
N GLY A 54 -13.14 16.06 11.53
CA GLY A 54 -11.68 16.23 11.58
C GLY A 54 -10.90 14.92 11.74
N ASP A 55 -11.54 13.76 11.62
CA ASP A 55 -10.84 12.48 11.65
C ASP A 55 -9.84 12.43 10.47
N PRO A 56 -8.57 12.05 10.69
CA PRO A 56 -7.61 11.85 9.61
C PRO A 56 -8.14 10.98 8.47
N GLN A 57 -9.02 10.02 8.75
CA GLN A 57 -9.64 9.16 7.74
C GLN A 57 -10.65 9.89 6.83
N ASN A 58 -11.10 11.10 7.21
CA ASN A 58 -11.99 11.93 6.41
C ASN A 58 -11.24 12.82 5.40
N PHE A 59 -9.91 12.75 5.34
CA PHE A 59 -9.10 13.49 4.38
C PHE A 59 -8.53 12.54 3.34
N ALA A 60 -8.66 12.89 2.06
CA ALA A 60 -7.99 12.15 1.01
C ALA A 60 -6.47 12.29 1.22
N PRO A 61 -5.71 11.19 1.17
CA PRO A 61 -4.27 11.23 1.36
C PRO A 61 -3.63 12.20 0.36
N THR A 62 -2.86 13.15 0.88
CA THR A 62 -1.99 14.03 0.09
C THR A 62 -0.66 13.33 -0.18
N GLN A 63 0.10 13.81 -1.18
CA GLN A 63 1.46 13.32 -1.41
C GLN A 63 2.32 13.47 -0.15
N GLU A 64 2.23 14.61 0.54
CA GLU A 64 2.95 14.86 1.80
C GLU A 64 2.57 13.86 2.90
N SER A 65 1.29 13.49 3.02
CA SER A 65 0.87 12.46 3.98
C SER A 65 1.34 11.05 3.60
N ALA A 66 1.45 10.76 2.30
CA ALA A 66 1.99 9.49 1.81
C ALA A 66 3.51 9.40 2.06
N ASP A 67 4.24 10.50 1.84
CA ASP A 67 5.67 10.61 2.11
C ASP A 67 5.93 10.48 3.63
N ALA A 68 5.13 11.15 4.47
CA ALA A 68 5.24 11.03 5.93
C ALA A 68 4.95 9.61 6.44
N LEU A 69 3.92 8.94 5.89
CA LEU A 69 3.66 7.54 6.19
C LEU A 69 4.83 6.65 5.77
N GLN A 70 5.42 6.90 4.60
CA GLN A 70 6.57 6.16 4.12
C GLN A 70 7.78 6.33 5.07
N ASP A 71 8.09 7.55 5.49
CA ASP A 71 9.19 7.83 6.43
C ASP A 71 8.95 7.14 7.78
N GLU A 72 7.71 7.16 8.29
CA GLU A 72 7.33 6.43 9.49
C GLU A 72 7.55 4.92 9.34
N GLN A 73 7.13 4.33 8.21
CA GLN A 73 7.33 2.90 7.96
C GLN A 73 8.82 2.52 7.84
N ILE A 74 9.66 3.38 7.27
CA ILE A 74 11.12 3.17 7.20
C ILE A 74 11.74 3.21 8.61
N ALA A 75 11.32 4.17 9.44
CA ALA A 75 11.78 4.27 10.82
C ALA A 75 11.38 3.02 11.63
N LEU A 76 10.12 2.60 11.53
CA LEU A 76 9.62 1.39 12.21
C LEU A 76 10.36 0.13 11.79
N GLN A 77 10.68 -0.02 10.49
CA GLN A 77 11.45 -1.15 10.00
C GLN A 77 12.89 -1.14 10.53
N SER A 78 13.51 0.04 10.62
CA SER A 78 14.86 0.20 11.15
C SER A 78 14.91 -0.17 12.64
N GLU A 79 13.99 0.38 13.45
CA GLU A 79 13.86 0.03 14.87
C GLU A 79 13.54 -1.44 15.09
N PHE A 80 12.71 -2.03 14.25
CA PHE A 80 12.44 -3.47 14.28
C PHE A 80 13.71 -4.28 13.99
N LEU A 81 14.47 -3.92 12.95
CA LEU A 81 15.69 -4.62 12.58
C LEU A 81 16.77 -4.52 13.67
N GLU A 82 16.91 -3.35 14.30
CA GLU A 82 17.79 -3.16 15.45
C GLU A 82 17.40 -4.06 16.63
N ARG A 83 16.10 -4.13 16.96
CA ARG A 83 15.60 -5.00 18.04
C ARG A 83 15.80 -6.48 17.74
N VAL A 84 15.65 -6.91 16.48
CA VAL A 84 15.93 -8.30 16.09
C VAL A 84 17.42 -8.58 16.22
N ASN A 85 18.27 -7.73 15.64
CA ASN A 85 19.73 -7.91 15.68
C ASN A 85 20.29 -7.92 17.11
N ALA A 86 19.71 -7.14 18.03
CA ALA A 86 20.11 -7.16 19.44
C ALA A 86 19.82 -8.49 20.17
N GLN A 87 18.92 -9.33 19.64
CA GLN A 87 18.54 -10.62 20.21
C GLN A 87 19.29 -11.80 19.57
N LEU A 88 20.05 -11.55 18.49
CA LEU A 88 20.79 -12.59 17.79
C LEU A 88 22.09 -12.95 18.52
N PRO A 89 22.66 -14.15 18.26
CA PRO A 89 23.97 -14.53 18.77
C PRO A 89 25.05 -13.46 18.51
N ALA A 90 25.99 -13.32 19.44
CA ALA A 90 27.01 -12.28 19.35
C ALA A 90 27.84 -12.36 18.05
N GLY A 91 27.93 -11.21 17.37
CA GLY A 91 28.61 -11.11 16.08
C GLY A 91 27.85 -11.77 14.94
N THR A 92 26.52 -11.82 15.01
CA THR A 92 25.65 -12.12 13.87
C THR A 92 24.67 -10.98 13.65
N SER A 93 24.24 -10.80 12.41
CA SER A 93 23.23 -9.82 12.03
C SER A 93 22.44 -10.27 10.81
N VAL A 94 21.24 -9.73 10.70
CA VAL A 94 20.35 -9.89 9.56
C VAL A 94 20.08 -8.55 8.90
N ALA A 95 19.78 -8.60 7.61
CA ALA A 95 19.35 -7.50 6.78
C ALA A 95 17.95 -7.78 6.21
N ALA A 96 17.14 -6.73 6.07
CA ALA A 96 15.82 -6.83 5.48
C ALA A 96 15.91 -7.01 3.96
N TYR A 97 15.18 -7.98 3.43
CA TYR A 97 14.99 -8.25 2.01
C TYR A 97 13.50 -8.19 1.71
N ALA A 98 13.09 -7.31 0.80
CA ALA A 98 11.68 -7.18 0.42
C ALA A 98 11.31 -8.26 -0.59
N MET A 99 10.25 -9.03 -0.35
CA MET A 99 9.79 -10.06 -1.27
C MET A 99 9.17 -9.43 -2.53
N LEU A 100 8.38 -8.38 -2.36
CA LEU A 100 7.95 -7.49 -3.44
C LEU A 100 8.85 -6.24 -3.45
N PRO A 101 9.66 -6.05 -4.51
CA PRO A 101 10.61 -4.96 -4.62
C PRO A 101 9.98 -3.57 -4.50
N TRP A 102 10.77 -2.59 -4.04
CA TRP A 102 10.35 -1.19 -3.91
C TRP A 102 9.87 -0.59 -5.23
N GLU A 103 10.51 -1.01 -6.32
CA GLU A 103 10.29 -0.54 -7.67
C GLU A 103 8.82 -0.70 -8.08
N LEU A 104 8.15 -1.77 -7.64
CA LEU A 104 6.74 -2.04 -7.94
C LEU A 104 5.80 -0.99 -7.35
N TRP A 105 6.18 -0.35 -6.25
CA TRP A 105 5.38 0.67 -5.58
C TRP A 105 5.42 2.02 -6.30
N ASN A 106 6.42 2.23 -7.16
CA ASN A 106 6.53 3.42 -8.02
C ASN A 106 5.88 3.22 -9.39
N THR A 107 5.26 2.06 -9.64
CA THR A 107 4.55 1.76 -10.89
C THR A 107 3.07 2.15 -10.80
N GLN A 108 2.33 1.89 -11.87
CA GLN A 108 0.86 1.99 -11.89
C GLN A 108 0.15 1.12 -10.83
N TYR A 109 0.82 0.11 -10.26
CA TYR A 109 0.25 -0.80 -9.27
C TYR A 109 0.43 -0.30 -7.83
N GLY A 110 1.31 0.67 -7.57
CA GLY A 110 1.55 1.19 -6.20
C GLY A 110 0.29 1.69 -5.52
N HIS A 111 -0.58 2.38 -6.26
CA HIS A 111 -1.87 2.85 -5.75
C HIS A 111 -2.80 1.68 -5.35
N MET A 112 -2.84 0.62 -6.16
CA MET A 112 -3.65 -0.57 -5.84
C MET A 112 -3.15 -1.24 -4.56
N LEU A 113 -1.83 -1.37 -4.39
CA LEU A 113 -1.23 -1.99 -3.22
C LEU A 113 -1.47 -1.15 -1.96
N ALA A 114 -1.17 0.15 -2.01
CA ALA A 114 -1.25 1.03 -0.85
C ALA A 114 -2.69 1.43 -0.48
N VAL A 115 -3.48 1.87 -1.46
CA VAL A 115 -4.79 2.48 -1.20
C VAL A 115 -5.91 1.45 -1.22
N ASN A 116 -5.94 0.54 -2.20
CA ASN A 116 -7.00 -0.47 -2.27
C ASN A 116 -6.78 -1.61 -1.28
N CYS A 117 -5.53 -2.05 -1.11
CA CYS A 117 -5.22 -3.21 -0.27
C CYS A 117 -4.72 -2.84 1.13
N GLY A 118 -4.36 -1.57 1.39
CA GLY A 118 -3.80 -1.14 2.68
C GLY A 118 -2.43 -1.77 2.98
N LEU A 119 -1.72 -2.24 1.94
CA LEU A 119 -0.44 -2.91 2.06
C LEU A 119 0.68 -1.88 1.89
N TRP A 120 1.75 -2.03 2.67
CA TRP A 120 2.93 -1.17 2.58
C TRP A 120 4.23 -1.99 2.45
N PRO A 121 5.21 -1.50 1.69
CA PRO A 121 6.43 -2.24 1.37
C PRO A 121 7.25 -2.70 2.57
N GLN A 122 7.30 -1.89 3.64
CA GLN A 122 8.13 -2.16 4.82
C GLN A 122 7.43 -3.05 5.86
N GLN A 123 6.17 -3.40 5.63
CA GLN A 123 5.43 -4.24 6.55
C GLN A 123 6.02 -5.66 6.59
N ALA A 124 5.79 -6.33 7.72
CA ALA A 124 6.36 -7.64 7.99
C ALA A 124 5.93 -8.71 6.97
N TRP A 125 4.72 -8.62 6.39
CA TRP A 125 4.26 -9.56 5.34
C TRP A 125 5.15 -9.53 4.10
N ASN A 126 5.84 -8.42 3.83
CA ASN A 126 6.70 -8.24 2.65
C ASN A 126 8.19 -8.36 2.98
N THR A 127 8.56 -8.55 4.25
CA THR A 127 9.95 -8.49 4.70
C THR A 127 10.47 -9.87 5.10
N MET A 128 11.60 -10.25 4.53
CA MET A 128 12.44 -11.36 5.00
C MET A 128 13.69 -10.82 5.67
N LEU A 129 14.19 -11.55 6.66
CA LEU A 129 15.44 -11.26 7.36
C LEU A 129 16.49 -12.27 6.94
N LEU A 130 17.40 -11.85 6.06
CA LEU A 130 18.48 -12.68 5.53
C LEU A 130 19.78 -12.39 6.25
N ALA A 131 20.74 -13.30 6.20
CA ALA A 131 22.04 -13.07 6.83
C ALA A 131 22.75 -11.88 6.19
N ALA A 132 23.28 -10.97 7.01
CA ALA A 132 23.98 -9.79 6.50
C ALA A 132 25.40 -10.10 5.99
N ASP A 133 26.00 -11.19 6.46
CA ASP A 133 27.35 -11.64 6.12
C ASP A 133 27.52 -13.17 6.24
N GLU A 134 28.66 -13.68 5.75
CA GLU A 134 29.00 -15.11 5.68
C GLU A 134 28.97 -15.78 7.07
N ARG A 135 29.42 -15.06 8.09
CA ARG A 135 29.40 -15.55 9.47
C ARG A 135 27.96 -15.72 9.96
N SER A 136 27.12 -14.73 9.73
CA SER A 136 25.71 -14.76 10.10
C SER A 136 24.97 -15.86 9.32
N SER A 137 25.33 -16.05 8.05
CA SER A 137 24.80 -17.12 7.21
C SER A 137 25.08 -18.50 7.82
N TYR A 138 26.35 -18.75 8.19
CA TYR A 138 26.75 -19.99 8.84
C TYR A 138 26.06 -20.23 10.20
N VAL A 139 25.96 -19.21 11.04
CA VAL A 139 25.40 -19.36 12.40
C VAL A 139 23.88 -19.49 12.39
N LEU A 140 23.19 -18.72 11.54
CA LEU A 140 21.72 -18.70 11.48
C LEU A 140 21.17 -19.80 10.57
N ASP A 141 22.01 -20.39 9.72
CA ASP A 141 21.62 -21.31 8.64
C ASP A 141 20.65 -20.62 7.67
N LEU A 142 21.01 -19.41 7.26
CA LEU A 142 20.24 -18.56 6.35
C LEU A 142 21.13 -18.09 5.20
N PRO A 143 20.59 -17.91 3.99
CA PRO A 143 21.36 -17.36 2.89
C PRO A 143 21.78 -15.92 3.19
N GLU A 144 22.95 -15.55 2.66
CA GLU A 144 23.38 -14.15 2.63
C GLU A 144 22.41 -13.32 1.81
N HIS A 145 22.22 -12.06 2.22
CA HIS A 145 21.40 -11.11 1.50
C HIS A 145 21.95 -10.91 0.07
N PRO A 146 21.13 -11.12 -0.99
CA PRO A 146 21.62 -11.17 -2.37
C PRO A 146 22.05 -9.79 -2.93
N GLY A 147 21.75 -8.71 -2.20
CA GLY A 147 22.10 -7.33 -2.57
C GLY A 147 21.24 -6.74 -3.69
N GLY A 148 20.43 -7.56 -4.35
CA GLY A 148 19.50 -7.16 -5.40
C GLY A 148 18.59 -8.31 -5.80
N TYR A 149 17.78 -8.07 -6.83
CA TYR A 149 16.81 -9.02 -7.35
C TYR A 149 17.32 -9.73 -8.60
N PRO A 150 16.87 -10.98 -8.87
CA PRO A 150 17.14 -11.65 -10.13
C PRO A 150 16.67 -10.83 -11.34
N ASP A 151 17.42 -10.94 -12.44
CA ASP A 151 17.05 -10.29 -13.70
C ASP A 151 15.67 -10.71 -14.18
N GLY A 152 14.87 -9.74 -14.62
CA GLY A 152 13.52 -9.98 -15.13
C GLY A 152 12.48 -10.30 -14.07
N LEU A 153 12.81 -10.31 -12.77
CA LEU A 153 11.82 -10.50 -11.70
C LEU A 153 10.78 -9.37 -11.71
N ILE A 154 11.21 -8.11 -11.76
CA ILE A 154 10.31 -6.95 -11.68
C ILE A 154 9.26 -6.98 -12.82
N PRO A 155 9.62 -7.13 -14.11
CA PRO A 155 8.62 -7.24 -15.18
C PRO A 155 7.65 -8.41 -15.04
N GLN A 156 8.11 -9.55 -14.49
CA GLN A 156 7.23 -10.70 -14.23
C GLN A 156 6.21 -10.38 -13.13
N LEU A 157 6.64 -9.71 -12.06
CA LEU A 157 5.75 -9.28 -10.98
C LEU A 157 4.76 -8.21 -11.44
N GLU A 158 5.18 -7.28 -12.30
CA GLU A 158 4.26 -6.33 -12.94
C GLU A 158 3.18 -7.04 -13.76
N SER A 159 3.53 -8.08 -14.51
CA SER A 159 2.55 -8.88 -15.26
C SER A 159 1.53 -9.55 -14.34
N LEU A 160 1.99 -10.19 -13.25
CA LEU A 160 1.10 -10.84 -12.29
C LEU A 160 0.20 -9.84 -11.56
N LEU A 161 0.73 -8.66 -11.20
CA LEU A 161 -0.07 -7.57 -10.62
C LEU A 161 -1.09 -7.03 -11.62
N GLY A 162 -0.75 -7.03 -12.92
CA GLY A 162 -1.67 -6.71 -14.02
C GLY A 162 -2.86 -7.66 -14.09
N GLU A 163 -2.59 -8.97 -14.13
CA GLU A 163 -3.64 -10.00 -14.13
C GLU A 163 -4.53 -9.89 -12.89
N LEU A 164 -3.91 -9.69 -11.72
CA LEU A 164 -4.63 -9.53 -10.46
C LEU A 164 -5.50 -8.26 -10.45
N ARG A 165 -5.04 -7.18 -11.08
CA ARG A 165 -5.81 -5.95 -11.23
C ARG A 165 -7.03 -6.15 -12.15
N GLU A 166 -6.86 -6.84 -13.27
CA GLU A 166 -7.97 -7.17 -14.18
C GLU A 166 -9.04 -8.02 -13.49
N ASP A 167 -8.62 -9.01 -12.70
CA ASP A 167 -9.50 -9.81 -11.84
C ASP A 167 -10.31 -8.92 -10.88
N MET A 168 -9.66 -7.96 -10.22
CA MET A 168 -10.32 -7.03 -9.30
C MET A 168 -11.37 -6.18 -10.02
N ASP A 169 -10.99 -5.57 -11.14
CA ASP A 169 -11.88 -4.68 -11.89
C ASP A 169 -13.11 -5.47 -12.40
N ALA A 170 -12.92 -6.70 -12.87
CA ALA A 170 -14.01 -7.58 -13.29
C ALA A 170 -14.98 -7.95 -12.14
N GLN A 171 -14.46 -8.28 -10.95
CA GLN A 171 -15.31 -8.58 -9.78
C GLN A 171 -16.09 -7.34 -9.32
N MET A 172 -15.42 -6.19 -9.28
CA MET A 172 -16.03 -4.93 -8.86
C MET A 172 -17.13 -4.48 -9.81
N ASP A 173 -16.96 -4.68 -11.12
CA ASP A 173 -17.97 -4.35 -12.12
C ASP A 173 -19.18 -5.29 -12.05
N GLN A 174 -18.98 -6.58 -11.75
CA GLN A 174 -20.08 -7.50 -11.47
C GLN A 174 -20.93 -7.04 -10.27
N ILE A 175 -20.28 -6.62 -9.18
CA ILE A 175 -20.95 -6.13 -7.98
C ILE A 175 -21.70 -4.82 -8.24
N LYS A 176 -21.09 -3.85 -8.94
CA LYS A 176 -21.76 -2.59 -9.31
C LYS A 176 -23.01 -2.83 -10.16
N THR A 177 -22.96 -3.82 -11.06
CA THR A 177 -24.09 -4.13 -11.96
C THR A 177 -25.29 -4.71 -11.21
N SER A 178 -25.10 -5.24 -9.99
CA SER A 178 -26.19 -5.78 -9.16
C SER A 178 -27.13 -4.73 -8.55
N GLN A 179 -26.80 -3.42 -8.67
CA GLN A 179 -27.65 -2.23 -8.48
C GLN A 179 -28.52 -2.09 -7.20
N ASN A 180 -28.36 -2.93 -6.18
CA ASN A 180 -29.13 -2.82 -4.95
C ASN A 180 -28.26 -2.32 -3.79
N LEU A 181 -28.53 -1.10 -3.31
CA LEU A 181 -27.92 -0.53 -2.11
C LEU A 181 -28.45 -1.27 -0.87
N THR A 182 -27.83 -2.42 -0.60
CA THR A 182 -28.18 -3.33 0.50
C THR A 182 -26.95 -3.59 1.35
N TRP A 183 -27.14 -3.94 2.61
CA TRP A 183 -26.02 -4.34 3.48
C TRP A 183 -25.25 -5.54 2.93
N ASP A 184 -25.94 -6.50 2.29
CA ASP A 184 -25.31 -7.63 1.60
C ASP A 184 -24.45 -7.17 0.41
N GLY A 185 -24.90 -6.15 -0.32
CA GLY A 185 -24.13 -5.53 -1.40
C GLY A 185 -22.87 -4.81 -0.90
N VAL A 186 -22.98 -4.07 0.22
CA VAL A 186 -21.83 -3.42 0.88
C VAL A 186 -20.83 -4.46 1.38
N GLN A 187 -21.29 -5.54 2.02
CA GLN A 187 -20.42 -6.62 2.47
C GLN A 187 -19.75 -7.34 1.30
N SER A 188 -20.47 -7.58 0.21
CA SER A 188 -19.92 -8.20 -0.99
C SER A 188 -18.85 -7.33 -1.64
N TRP A 189 -19.07 -6.01 -1.67
CA TRP A 189 -18.09 -5.03 -2.14
C TRP A 189 -16.83 -5.01 -1.26
N ASP A 190 -16.99 -4.94 0.06
CA ASP A 190 -15.86 -4.96 1.00
C ASP A 190 -15.08 -6.28 0.92
N HIS A 191 -15.78 -7.40 0.79
CA HIS A 191 -15.17 -8.72 0.61
C HIS A 191 -14.36 -8.79 -0.69
N ALA A 192 -14.92 -8.32 -1.82
CA ALA A 192 -14.21 -8.32 -3.10
C ALA A 192 -12.98 -7.39 -3.08
N ALA A 193 -13.11 -6.21 -2.46
CA ALA A 193 -11.98 -5.29 -2.28
C ALA A 193 -10.85 -5.94 -1.47
N LYS A 194 -11.19 -6.72 -0.43
CA LYS A 194 -10.22 -7.39 0.45
C LYS A 194 -9.74 -8.75 -0.06
N ALA A 195 -10.42 -9.38 -1.01
CA ALA A 195 -10.07 -10.70 -1.55
C ALA A 195 -8.70 -10.74 -2.23
N MET A 196 -8.18 -9.57 -2.62
CA MET A 196 -6.87 -9.37 -3.23
C MET A 196 -5.72 -9.57 -2.24
N ILE A 197 -5.88 -9.10 -1.00
CA ILE A 197 -4.84 -9.10 0.03
C ILE A 197 -4.18 -10.48 0.22
N PRO A 198 -4.94 -11.59 0.44
CA PRO A 198 -4.32 -12.90 0.61
C PRO A 198 -3.59 -13.40 -0.65
N LYS A 199 -4.05 -13.02 -1.85
CA LYS A 199 -3.35 -13.37 -3.11
C LYS A 199 -2.01 -12.65 -3.21
N ILE A 200 -1.94 -11.38 -2.83
CA ILE A 200 -0.72 -10.57 -2.85
C ILE A 200 0.30 -11.10 -1.82
N ILE A 201 -0.17 -11.41 -0.61
CA ILE A 201 0.67 -12.03 0.42
C ILE A 201 1.19 -13.40 -0.04
N ALA A 202 0.32 -14.24 -0.61
CA ALA A 202 0.74 -15.54 -1.15
C ALA A 202 1.77 -15.40 -2.28
N MET A 203 1.58 -14.44 -3.18
CA MET A 203 2.53 -14.11 -4.22
C MET A 203 3.88 -13.67 -3.62
N SER A 204 3.88 -12.80 -2.61
CA SER A 204 5.13 -12.38 -1.95
C SER A 204 5.89 -13.56 -1.34
N HIS A 205 5.20 -14.48 -0.66
CA HIS A 205 5.81 -15.67 -0.09
C HIS A 205 6.36 -16.61 -1.18
N TYR A 206 5.63 -16.77 -2.28
CA TYR A 206 6.10 -17.53 -3.44
C TYR A 206 7.39 -16.92 -4.03
N VAL A 207 7.45 -15.59 -4.15
CA VAL A 207 8.67 -14.89 -4.60
C VAL A 207 9.81 -15.11 -3.61
N GLY A 208 9.56 -15.00 -2.30
CA GLY A 208 10.55 -15.33 -1.28
C GLY A 208 11.11 -16.74 -1.46
N GLN A 209 10.25 -17.75 -1.59
CA GLN A 209 10.64 -19.14 -1.83
C GLN A 209 11.45 -19.31 -3.13
N MET A 210 11.06 -18.63 -4.20
CA MET A 210 11.75 -18.69 -5.49
C MET A 210 13.14 -18.04 -5.41
N CYS A 211 13.26 -16.90 -4.73
CA CYS A 211 14.51 -16.14 -4.64
C CYS A 211 15.56 -16.80 -3.76
N ILE A 212 15.15 -17.36 -2.62
CA ILE A 212 16.10 -17.89 -1.62
C ILE A 212 16.06 -19.41 -1.45
N GLY A 213 15.09 -20.08 -2.07
CA GLY A 213 14.86 -21.51 -1.97
C GLY A 213 13.90 -21.90 -0.84
N GLU A 214 13.14 -22.98 -1.06
CA GLU A 214 12.10 -23.45 -0.13
C GLU A 214 12.64 -23.79 1.26
N ALA A 215 13.78 -24.47 1.34
CA ALA A 215 14.40 -24.85 2.62
C ALA A 215 14.82 -23.62 3.45
N ALA A 216 15.43 -22.63 2.80
CA ALA A 216 15.82 -21.38 3.44
C ALA A 216 14.60 -20.55 3.87
N PHE A 217 13.55 -20.53 3.04
CA PHE A 217 12.28 -19.87 3.39
C PHE A 217 11.62 -20.51 4.61
N ALA A 218 11.58 -21.84 4.68
CA ALA A 218 11.07 -22.56 5.84
C ALA A 218 11.90 -22.29 7.10
N ARG A 219 13.23 -22.24 6.97
CA ARG A 219 14.14 -21.89 8.06
C ARG A 219 13.95 -20.47 8.55
N HIS A 220 13.82 -19.50 7.64
CA HIS A 220 13.46 -18.12 7.97
C HIS A 220 12.14 -18.06 8.75
N LYS A 221 11.10 -18.74 8.25
CA LYS A 221 9.79 -18.79 8.90
C LYS A 221 9.89 -19.34 10.33
N GLN A 222 10.71 -20.36 10.57
CA GLN A 222 10.95 -20.90 11.91
C GLN A 222 11.62 -19.89 12.85
N LEU A 223 12.57 -19.09 12.35
CA LEU A 223 13.33 -18.16 13.17
C LEU A 223 12.58 -16.85 13.44
N PHE A 224 11.90 -16.32 12.42
CA PHE A 224 11.36 -14.95 12.43
C PHE A 224 9.87 -14.86 12.16
N GLY A 225 9.22 -15.94 11.71
CA GLY A 225 7.82 -15.90 11.31
C GLY A 225 6.89 -15.41 12.41
N ALA A 226 7.04 -15.91 13.64
CA ALA A 226 6.23 -15.46 14.78
C ALA A 226 6.53 -13.98 15.13
N THR A 227 7.80 -13.59 15.15
CA THR A 227 8.25 -12.20 15.39
C THR A 227 7.71 -11.22 14.35
N LEU A 228 7.57 -11.65 13.10
CA LEU A 228 7.02 -10.90 11.98
C LEU A 228 5.48 -11.00 11.89
N GLY A 229 4.83 -11.81 12.72
CA GLY A 229 3.38 -12.03 12.64
C GLY A 229 2.94 -12.73 11.34
N TRP A 230 3.80 -13.55 10.75
CA TRP A 230 3.48 -14.29 9.54
C TRP A 230 2.39 -15.33 9.80
N PRO A 231 1.42 -15.52 8.88
CA PRO A 231 0.35 -16.49 9.06
C PRO A 231 0.85 -17.92 9.36
N GLY A 232 0.29 -18.51 10.43
CA GLY A 232 0.62 -19.86 10.86
C GLY A 232 2.00 -20.00 11.51
N CYS A 233 2.48 -18.95 12.16
CA CYS A 233 3.63 -18.97 13.06
C CYS A 233 3.16 -18.55 14.45
N ASP A 234 3.12 -19.48 15.41
CA ASP A 234 2.83 -19.22 16.82
C ASP A 234 4.12 -19.26 17.64
#